data_AF-A0A7W1FKY2-F1
#
_entry.id   AF-A0A7W1FKY2-F1
#
_cell.length_a   1.000
_cell.length_b   1.000
_cell.length_c   1.000
_cell.angle_alpha   90.00
_cell.angle_beta   90.00
_cell.angle_gamma   90.00
#
_symmetry.space_group_name_H-M   'P 1'
#
loop_
_entity.id
_entity.type
_entity.pdbx_description
1 polymer ?
#
loop_
_entity_poly.entity_id
_entity_poly.type
_entity_poly.pdbx_seq_one_letter_code
_entity_poly.pdbx_strand_id
1 'polypeptide(L)'
;MTNTPARSFNFWPWLPVFVIGAAVIANTAIILVAKRVSPQKVEEQAYAASMHFDTDKAAAEAFTARGLKLSVSAPDPATLHLSISGGASGASGAGEVRLYRPDAPGADRTVVWADVAQPLTIPLSRQGVWRLDLRLSASDGERLAAKTIIDTLGGRSP
;
A
#
# COMPACT_ATOMS: atom_id res chain seq x y z
N MET A 1 32.09 21.39 -57.96
CA MET A 1 31.53 20.85 -56.69
C MET A 1 31.90 19.38 -56.61
N THR A 2 32.96 19.05 -55.87
CA THR A 2 33.45 17.68 -55.70
C THR A 2 32.72 17.02 -54.52
N ASN A 3 31.91 16.00 -54.81
CA ASN A 3 31.28 15.17 -53.79
C ASN A 3 32.32 14.20 -53.21
N THR A 4 32.65 14.35 -51.94
CA THR A 4 33.47 13.38 -51.20
C THR A 4 32.60 12.17 -50.84
N PRO A 5 32.96 10.93 -51.23
CA PRO A 5 32.17 9.75 -50.87
C PRO A 5 32.27 9.50 -49.36
N ALA A 6 31.11 9.45 -48.69
CA ALA A 6 31.03 9.07 -47.29
C ALA A 6 31.45 7.59 -47.13
N ARG A 7 32.50 7.33 -46.35
CA ARG A 7 32.89 5.95 -45.97
C ARG A 7 31.76 5.34 -45.14
N SER A 8 31.19 4.23 -45.61
CA SER A 8 30.24 3.45 -44.81
C SER A 8 30.99 2.77 -43.67
N PHE A 9 30.61 3.08 -42.43
CA PHE A 9 31.15 2.42 -41.25
C PHE A 9 30.55 1.02 -41.15
N ASN A 10 31.39 -0.02 -41.21
CA ASN A 10 30.92 -1.40 -41.04
C ASN A 10 30.65 -1.66 -39.55
N PHE A 11 29.38 -1.62 -39.16
CA PHE A 11 28.91 -1.74 -37.78
C PHE A 11 28.90 -3.18 -37.26
N TRP A 12 29.00 -4.18 -38.15
CA TRP A 12 28.84 -5.59 -37.83
C TRP A 12 29.81 -6.12 -36.75
N PRO A 13 31.10 -5.76 -36.75
CA PRO A 13 32.05 -6.19 -35.71
C PRO A 13 31.82 -5.54 -34.34
N TRP A 14 31.12 -4.40 -34.29
CA TRP A 14 30.90 -3.62 -33.07
C TRP A 14 29.63 -4.00 -32.33
N LEU A 15 28.71 -4.69 -33.00
CA LEU A 15 27.42 -5.09 -32.45
C LEU A 15 27.54 -5.90 -31.14
N PRO A 16 28.48 -6.87 -30.98
CA PRO A 16 28.67 -7.56 -29.71
C PRO A 16 29.08 -6.62 -28.56
N VAL A 17 29.91 -5.61 -28.83
CA VAL A 17 30.36 -4.64 -27.82
C VAL A 17 29.20 -3.79 -27.32
N PHE A 18 28.31 -3.37 -28.23
CA PHE A 18 27.09 -2.64 -27.84
C PHE A 18 26.12 -3.51 -27.04
N VAL A 19 25.93 -4.76 -27.42
CA VAL A 19 25.04 -5.69 -26.71
C VAL A 19 25.55 -5.97 -25.30
N ILE A 20 26.84 -6.27 -25.15
CA ILE A 20 27.47 -6.52 -23.84
C ILE A 20 27.46 -5.24 -23.01
N GLY A 21 27.83 -4.09 -23.60
CA GLY A 21 27.81 -2.80 -22.92
C GLY A 21 26.42 -2.42 -22.40
N ALA A 22 25.38 -2.60 -23.21
CA ALA A 22 24.00 -2.34 -22.81
C ALA A 22 23.56 -3.25 -21.64
N ALA A 23 23.91 -4.54 -21.69
CA ALA A 23 23.59 -5.48 -20.61
C ALA A 23 24.29 -5.10 -19.29
N VAL A 24 25.57 -4.71 -19.34
CA VAL A 24 26.33 -4.27 -18.17
C VAL A 24 25.72 -3.00 -17.56
N ILE A 25 25.35 -2.02 -18.39
CA ILE A 25 24.71 -0.78 -17.92
C ILE A 25 23.36 -1.09 -17.25
N ALA A 26 22.52 -1.91 -17.87
CA ALA A 26 21.22 -2.29 -17.32
C ALA A 26 21.38 -3.02 -15.97
N ASN A 27 22.28 -4.00 -15.90
CA ASN A 27 22.54 -4.75 -14.67
C ASN A 27 23.09 -3.84 -13.55
N THR A 28 24.00 -2.92 -13.90
CA THR A 28 24.57 -1.98 -12.94
C THR A 28 23.53 -1.00 -12.41
N ALA A 29 22.65 -0.50 -13.27
CA ALA A 29 21.55 0.38 -12.89
C ALA A 29 20.58 -0.33 -11.92
N ILE A 30 20.21 -1.58 -12.19
CA ILE A 30 19.38 -2.39 -11.30
C ILE A 30 20.05 -2.57 -9.93
N ILE A 31 21.35 -2.89 -9.90
CA ILE A 31 22.10 -3.05 -8.64
C ILE A 31 22.18 -1.73 -7.86
N LEU A 32 22.41 -0.60 -8.53
CA LEU A 32 22.46 0.72 -7.89
C LEU A 32 21.10 1.12 -7.30
N VAL A 33 20.01 0.83 -8.02
CA VAL A 33 18.64 1.06 -7.52
C VAL A 33 18.34 0.14 -6.32
N ALA A 34 18.69 -1.14 -6.41
CA ALA A 34 18.51 -2.11 -5.31
C ALA A 34 19.33 -1.75 -4.06
N LYS A 35 20.53 -1.18 -4.22
CA LYS A 35 21.33 -0.68 -3.10
C LYS A 35 20.75 0.59 -2.46
N ARG A 36 20.09 1.45 -3.24
CA ARG A 36 19.39 2.64 -2.72
C ARG A 36 18.12 2.30 -1.97
N VAL A 37 17.39 1.28 -2.43
CA VAL A 37 16.17 0.79 -1.82
C VAL A 37 16.49 -0.56 -1.19
N SER A 38 17.16 -0.54 -0.03
CA SER A 38 17.38 -1.78 0.72
C SER A 38 16.03 -2.45 0.94
N PRO A 39 15.81 -3.69 0.47
CA PRO A 39 14.59 -4.42 0.75
C PRO A 39 14.58 -4.67 2.25
N GLN A 40 13.89 -3.82 2.99
CA GLN A 40 13.61 -4.10 4.38
C GLN A 40 12.65 -5.29 4.40
N LYS A 41 12.94 -6.26 5.27
CA LYS A 41 12.08 -7.41 5.49
C LYS A 41 10.73 -6.84 5.97
N VAL A 42 9.75 -6.77 5.07
CA VAL A 42 8.44 -6.16 5.36
C VAL A 42 7.73 -6.95 6.46
N GLU A 43 7.97 -8.26 6.53
CA GLU A 43 7.47 -9.15 7.58
C GLU A 43 8.48 -10.26 7.90
N GLU A 44 8.64 -10.63 9.17
CA GLU A 44 9.57 -11.69 9.59
C GLU A 44 9.19 -13.07 9.02
N GLN A 45 7.91 -13.28 8.68
CA GLN A 45 7.33 -14.56 8.24
C GLN A 45 6.29 -14.39 7.11
N ALA A 46 6.73 -13.98 5.91
CA ALA A 46 5.84 -13.82 4.74
C ALA A 46 5.01 -15.07 4.39
N TYR A 47 5.53 -16.26 4.66
CA TYR A 47 4.80 -17.52 4.46
C TYR A 47 3.59 -17.65 5.40
N ALA A 48 3.74 -17.27 6.67
CA ALA A 48 2.64 -17.33 7.62
C ALA A 48 1.52 -16.32 7.28
N ALA A 49 1.89 -15.14 6.80
CA ALA A 49 0.94 -14.13 6.32
C ALA A 49 0.15 -14.63 5.09
N SER A 50 0.78 -15.42 4.20
CA SER A 50 0.11 -15.95 3.01
C SER A 50 -0.99 -16.98 3.31
N MET A 51 -0.96 -17.65 4.47
CA MET A 51 -1.98 -18.63 4.86
C MET A 51 -3.36 -18.03 5.13
N HIS A 52 -3.44 -16.71 5.35
CA HIS A 52 -4.69 -16.01 5.65
C HIS A 52 -5.23 -15.18 4.48
N PHE A 53 -4.61 -15.31 3.29
CA PHE A 53 -4.97 -14.49 2.15
C PHE A 53 -6.42 -14.71 1.69
N ASP A 54 -6.85 -15.97 1.57
CA ASP A 54 -8.21 -16.31 1.15
C ASP A 54 -9.25 -15.85 2.17
N THR A 55 -8.95 -15.98 3.46
CA THR A 55 -9.83 -15.51 4.53
C THR A 55 -9.95 -13.98 4.57
N ASP A 56 -8.83 -13.27 4.35
CA ASP A 56 -8.83 -11.81 4.29
C ASP A 56 -9.58 -11.30 3.05
N LYS A 57 -9.44 -12.01 1.92
CA LYS A 57 -10.16 -11.70 0.68
C LYS A 57 -11.66 -11.92 0.85
N ALA A 58 -12.08 -13.06 1.40
CA ALA A 58 -13.49 -13.33 1.68
C ALA A 58 -14.09 -12.28 2.63
N ALA A 59 -13.35 -11.88 3.68
CA ALA A 59 -13.79 -10.84 4.61
C ALA A 59 -13.93 -9.46 3.94
N ALA A 60 -13.06 -9.13 2.98
CA ALA A 60 -13.16 -7.90 2.20
C ALA A 60 -14.34 -7.92 1.22
N GLU A 61 -14.55 -9.05 0.56
CA GLU A 61 -15.72 -9.26 -0.32
C GLU A 61 -17.02 -9.16 0.47
N ALA A 62 -17.12 -9.80 1.63
CA ALA A 62 -18.27 -9.72 2.53
C ALA A 62 -18.55 -8.28 2.99
N PHE A 63 -17.49 -7.49 3.31
CA PHE A 63 -17.63 -6.07 3.66
C PHE A 63 -18.30 -5.29 2.52
N THR A 64 -17.84 -5.48 1.28
CA THR A 64 -18.41 -4.80 0.11
C THR A 64 -19.79 -5.32 -0.29
N ALA A 65 -20.05 -6.62 -0.15
CA ALA A 65 -21.33 -7.25 -0.47
C ALA A 65 -22.46 -6.75 0.44
N ARG A 66 -22.13 -6.39 1.69
CA ARG A 66 -23.05 -5.72 2.63
C ARG A 66 -23.27 -4.24 2.31
N GLY A 67 -22.62 -3.70 1.28
CA GLY A 67 -22.72 -2.30 0.89
C GLY A 67 -22.03 -1.34 1.87
N LEU A 68 -21.15 -1.85 2.75
CA LEU A 68 -20.38 -1.03 3.68
C LEU A 68 -19.24 -0.33 2.94
N LYS A 69 -18.93 0.88 3.38
CA LYS A 69 -17.83 1.71 2.89
C LYS A 69 -17.08 2.32 4.06
N LEU A 70 -15.78 2.11 4.09
CA LEU A 70 -14.89 2.78 5.04
C LEU A 70 -14.55 4.17 4.50
N SER A 71 -14.99 5.20 5.21
CA SER A 71 -14.62 6.59 4.96
C SER A 71 -13.47 6.96 5.88
N VAL A 72 -12.39 7.45 5.29
CA VAL A 72 -11.22 7.95 6.02
C VAL A 72 -10.98 9.38 5.59
N SER A 73 -10.78 10.26 6.57
CA SER A 73 -10.39 11.65 6.35
C SER A 73 -9.35 12.08 7.37
N ALA A 74 -8.52 13.05 7.00
CA ALA A 74 -7.55 13.68 7.88
C ALA A 74 -7.87 15.18 7.91
N PRO A 75 -8.74 15.64 8.83
CA PRO A 75 -9.11 17.05 8.91
C PRO A 75 -7.92 17.93 9.31
N ASP A 76 -6.95 17.35 10.01
CA ASP A 76 -5.66 17.96 10.28
C ASP A 76 -4.52 16.94 10.03
N PRO A 77 -3.25 17.39 9.89
CA PRO A 77 -2.12 16.51 9.58
C PRO A 77 -1.76 15.50 10.68
N ALA A 78 -2.29 15.69 11.90
CA ALA A 78 -1.99 14.92 13.10
C ALA A 78 -3.18 14.07 13.57
N THR A 79 -4.32 14.10 12.89
CA THR A 79 -5.54 13.42 13.33
C THR A 79 -6.21 12.75 12.13
N LEU A 80 -6.59 11.49 12.35
CA LEU A 80 -7.30 10.69 11.37
C LEU A 80 -8.70 10.37 11.89
N HIS A 81 -9.70 10.61 11.05
CA HIS A 81 -11.10 10.29 11.30
C HIS A 81 -11.51 9.11 10.44
N LEU A 82 -12.07 8.08 11.08
CA LEU A 82 -12.69 6.95 10.41
C LEU A 82 -14.19 6.94 10.68
N SER A 83 -14.97 6.62 9.66
CA SER A 83 -16.38 6.27 9.81
C SER A 83 -16.74 5.18 8.81
N ILE A 84 -17.73 4.36 9.17
CA ILE A 84 -18.30 3.37 8.25
C ILE A 84 -19.66 3.90 7.80
N SER A 85 -19.92 3.86 6.50
CA SER A 85 -21.19 4.25 5.91
C SER A 85 -21.78 3.13 5.05
N GLY A 86 -23.09 3.16 4.81
CA GLY A 86 -23.80 2.16 4.00
C GLY A 86 -24.32 0.95 4.80
N GLY A 87 -25.02 0.06 4.10
CA GLY A 87 -25.68 -1.14 4.67
C GLY A 87 -27.09 -0.91 5.22
N ALA A 88 -27.96 -1.92 5.15
CA ALA A 88 -29.34 -1.89 5.66
C ALA A 88 -29.43 -1.96 7.20
N SER A 89 -28.32 -2.26 7.85
CA SER A 89 -28.09 -2.20 9.30
C SER A 89 -26.66 -1.70 9.44
N GLY A 90 -26.49 -0.46 9.88
CA GLY A 90 -25.15 0.12 10.06
C GLY A 90 -24.28 -0.85 10.85
N ALA A 91 -23.02 -1.02 10.43
CA ALA A 91 -22.08 -1.86 11.14
C ALA A 91 -22.09 -1.47 12.63
N SER A 92 -22.34 -2.44 13.50
CA SER A 92 -22.36 -2.24 14.95
C SER A 92 -21.48 -3.30 15.60
N GLY A 93 -20.84 -2.93 16.71
CA GLY A 93 -19.91 -3.79 17.44
C GLY A 93 -18.49 -3.25 17.47
N ALA A 94 -17.58 -4.05 18.02
CA ALA A 94 -16.19 -3.68 18.16
C ALA A 94 -15.39 -4.06 16.90
N GLY A 95 -14.39 -3.23 16.61
CA GLY A 95 -13.44 -3.43 15.54
C GLY A 95 -12.02 -3.10 15.97
N GLU A 96 -11.07 -3.36 15.08
CA GLU A 96 -9.68 -3.00 15.25
C GLU A 96 -9.17 -2.36 13.96
N VAL A 97 -8.41 -1.28 14.11
CA VAL A 97 -7.73 -0.59 13.00
C VAL A 97 -6.24 -0.71 13.21
N ARG A 98 -5.57 -1.45 12.33
CA ARG A 98 -4.11 -1.46 12.28
C ARG A 98 -3.63 -0.33 11.38
N LEU A 99 -2.80 0.54 11.93
CA LEU A 99 -2.11 1.58 11.20
C LEU A 99 -0.71 1.09 10.87
N TYR A 100 -0.37 1.09 9.58
CA TYR A 100 0.92 0.70 9.06
C TYR A 100 1.56 1.86 8.31
N ARG A 101 2.84 2.11 8.57
CA ARG A 101 3.61 3.17 7.93
C ARG A 101 4.84 2.60 7.20
N PRO A 102 4.84 2.59 5.85
CA PRO A 102 5.91 1.98 5.06
C PRO A 102 7.32 2.57 5.30
N ASP A 103 7.43 3.86 5.62
CA ASP A 103 8.70 4.56 5.85
C ASP A 103 9.16 4.55 7.33
N ALA A 104 8.31 4.09 8.25
CA ALA A 104 8.62 4.04 9.68
C ALA A 104 7.85 2.92 10.39
N PRO A 105 8.27 1.64 10.27
CA PRO A 105 7.57 0.51 10.89
C PRO A 105 7.44 0.60 12.41
N GLY A 106 8.35 1.30 13.10
CA GLY A 106 8.26 1.56 14.53
C GLY A 106 7.08 2.46 14.95
N ALA A 107 6.37 3.06 13.99
CA ALA A 107 5.15 3.83 14.22
C ALA A 107 3.87 3.00 14.03
N ASP A 108 4.01 1.74 13.63
CA ASP A 108 2.88 0.83 13.45
C ASP A 108 2.19 0.55 14.79
N ARG A 109 0.86 0.55 14.77
CA ARG A 109 0.08 0.22 15.96
C ARG A 109 -1.34 -0.18 15.61
N THR A 110 -1.97 -0.90 16.53
CA THR A 110 -3.38 -1.26 16.45
C THR A 110 -4.18 -0.40 17.42
N VAL A 111 -5.30 0.15 16.94
CA VAL A 111 -6.24 0.93 17.73
C VAL A 111 -7.55 0.16 17.81
N VAL A 112 -8.06 -0.04 19.02
CA VAL A 112 -9.36 -0.67 19.25
C VAL A 112 -10.45 0.35 18.97
N TRP A 113 -11.42 -0.05 18.16
CA TRP A 113 -12.62 0.71 17.83
C TRP A 113 -13.80 0.10 18.60
N ALA A 114 -14.12 0.65 19.77
CA ALA A 114 -15.09 0.04 20.69
C ALA A 114 -16.49 -0.08 20.09
N ASP A 115 -16.92 0.91 19.30
CA ASP A 115 -18.18 0.90 18.59
C ASP A 115 -18.01 1.52 17.20
N VAL A 116 -18.13 0.68 16.16
CA VAL A 116 -17.94 1.08 14.76
C VAL A 116 -19.13 1.87 14.20
N ALA A 117 -20.23 1.99 14.96
CA ALA A 117 -21.31 2.91 14.66
C ALA A 117 -20.94 4.37 14.97
N GLN A 118 -19.93 4.59 15.84
CA GLN A 118 -19.42 5.92 16.15
C GLN A 118 -18.14 6.23 15.38
N PRO A 119 -17.94 7.47 14.89
CA PRO A 119 -16.69 7.85 14.26
C PRO A 119 -15.50 7.69 15.21
N LEU A 120 -14.40 7.11 14.71
CA LEU A 120 -13.16 6.96 15.46
C LEU A 120 -12.18 8.08 15.10
N THR A 121 -11.63 8.72 16.13
CA THR A 121 -10.57 9.74 16.00
C THR A 121 -9.25 9.17 16.49
N ILE A 122 -8.22 9.18 15.64
CA ILE A 122 -6.92 8.59 15.94
C ILE A 122 -5.83 9.68 15.85
N PRO A 123 -5.11 9.99 16.95
CA PRO A 123 -4.03 10.97 16.94
C PRO A 123 -2.75 10.36 16.34
N LEU A 124 -2.34 10.80 15.17
CA LEU A 124 -1.13 10.36 14.48
C LEU A 124 0.13 10.95 15.11
N SER A 125 1.19 10.15 15.16
CA SER A 125 2.51 10.60 15.65
C SER A 125 3.23 11.52 14.66
N ARG A 126 2.89 11.45 13.37
CA ARG A 126 3.49 12.24 12.29
C ARG A 126 2.65 12.19 11.02
N GLN A 127 2.68 13.29 10.26
CA GLN A 127 2.10 13.36 8.92
C GLN A 127 2.77 12.43 7.89
N GLY A 128 2.05 12.06 6.83
CA GLY A 128 2.54 11.25 5.72
C GLY A 128 1.54 10.21 5.23
N VAL A 129 2.06 9.20 4.50
CA VAL A 129 1.27 8.09 3.98
C VAL A 129 1.07 7.04 5.07
N TRP A 130 -0.20 6.70 5.30
CA TRP A 130 -0.62 5.66 6.22
C TRP A 130 -1.46 4.62 5.48
N ARG A 131 -1.18 3.34 5.73
CA ARG A 131 -2.04 2.24 5.34
C ARG A 131 -2.88 1.83 6.54
N LEU A 132 -4.16 1.61 6.31
CA LEU A 132 -5.12 1.23 7.34
C LEU A 132 -5.73 -0.12 6.97
N ASP A 133 -5.62 -1.07 7.88
CA ASP A 133 -6.30 -2.36 7.81
C ASP A 133 -7.35 -2.39 8.92
N LEU A 134 -8.62 -2.35 8.51
CA LEU A 134 -9.77 -2.49 9.39
C LEU A 134 -10.18 -3.95 9.46
N ARG A 135 -10.40 -4.45 10.68
CA ARG A 135 -10.99 -5.76 10.96
C ARG A 135 -12.19 -5.59 11.89
N LEU A 136 -13.29 -6.24 11.53
CA LEU A 136 -14.56 -6.16 12.24
C LEU A 136 -15.13 -7.57 12.40
N SER A 137 -15.92 -7.75 13.44
CA SER A 137 -16.85 -8.88 13.52
C SER A 137 -18.26 -8.35 13.36
N ALA A 138 -18.98 -8.87 12.37
CA ALA A 138 -20.39 -8.57 12.20
C ALA A 138 -21.23 -9.20 13.32
N SER A 139 -22.47 -8.74 13.47
CA SER A 139 -23.42 -9.23 14.49
C SER A 139 -23.78 -10.72 14.33
N ASP A 140 -23.58 -11.29 13.14
CA ASP A 140 -23.75 -12.72 12.82
C ASP A 140 -22.45 -13.54 12.98
N GLY A 141 -21.37 -12.91 13.46
CA GLY A 141 -20.08 -13.54 13.66
C GLY A 141 -19.21 -13.64 12.40
N GLU A 142 -19.67 -13.14 11.26
CA GLU A 142 -18.85 -13.07 10.04
C GLU A 142 -17.72 -12.05 10.21
N ARG A 143 -16.53 -12.38 9.74
CA ARG A 143 -15.39 -11.46 9.74
C ARG A 143 -15.50 -10.53 8.54
N LEU A 144 -15.40 -9.24 8.78
CA LEU A 144 -15.36 -8.22 7.74
C LEU A 144 -14.02 -7.49 7.78
N ALA A 145 -13.51 -7.13 6.61
CA ALA A 145 -12.24 -6.41 6.50
C ALA A 145 -12.34 -5.28 5.47
N ALA A 146 -11.59 -4.21 5.71
CA ALA A 146 -11.40 -3.17 4.71
C ALA A 146 -9.96 -2.67 4.76
N LYS A 147 -9.37 -2.39 3.60
CA LYS A 147 -8.02 -1.85 3.49
C LYS A 147 -8.07 -0.53 2.75
N THR A 148 -7.36 0.47 3.23
CA THR A 148 -7.27 1.77 2.57
C THR A 148 -5.94 2.45 2.84
N ILE A 149 -5.65 3.47 2.05
CA ILE A 149 -4.42 4.26 2.13
C ILE A 149 -4.83 5.72 2.12
N ILE A 150 -4.24 6.50 3.03
CA ILE A 150 -4.42 7.95 3.07
C ILE A 150 -3.06 8.64 3.14
N ASP A 151 -2.95 9.76 2.45
CA ASP A 151 -1.83 10.68 2.60
C ASP A 151 -2.29 11.93 3.35
N THR A 152 -1.81 12.10 4.58
CA THR A 152 -2.18 13.24 5.42
C THR A 152 -1.44 14.53 5.04
N LEU A 153 -0.51 14.47 4.09
CA LEU A 153 0.12 15.66 3.49
C LEU A 153 -0.75 16.29 2.39
N GLY A 154 -1.60 15.49 1.74
CA GLY A 154 -2.36 15.91 0.55
C GLY A 154 -3.83 16.27 0.80
N GLY A 155 -4.36 16.01 2.01
CA GLY A 155 -5.76 16.27 2.35
C GLY A 155 -6.81 15.57 1.47
N ARG A 156 -6.39 14.72 0.53
CA ARG A 156 -7.25 14.00 -0.41
C ARG A 156 -7.13 12.50 -0.13
N SER A 157 -8.23 11.92 0.33
CA SER A 157 -8.48 10.50 0.10
C SER A 157 -8.66 10.28 -1.41
N PRO A 158 -8.06 9.23 -1.99
CA PRO A 158 -8.37 8.83 -3.36
C PRO A 158 -9.84 8.43 -3.52
#